data_AF-A0A2G9T4D6-F1
#
_entry.id   AF-A0A2G9T4D6-F1
#
_cell.length_a   1.000
_cell.length_b   1.000
_cell.length_c   1.000
_cell.angle_alpha   90.00
_cell.angle_beta   90.00
_cell.angle_gamma   90.00
#
_symmetry.space_group_name_H-M   'P 1'
#
loop_
_entity.id
_entity.type
_entity.pdbx_description
1 polymer ?
#
loop_
_entity_poly.entity_id
_entity_poly.type
_entity_poly.pdbx_seq_one_letter_code
_entity_poly.pdbx_strand_id
1 'polypeptide(L)' 'IMVLDGGRIVEFDSPQTLLMDRDSAFAKMVEDSESESKRA' A
#
# COMPACT_ATOMS: atom_id res chain seq x y z
N ILE A 1 -10.06 -0.78 -1.55
CA ILE A 1 -8.78 -0.79 -2.28
C ILE A 1 -8.43 -2.24 -2.55
N MET A 2 -7.94 -2.55 -3.75
CA MET A 2 -7.50 -3.89 -4.13
C MET A 2 -6.03 -3.80 -4.55
N VAL A 3 -5.17 -4.56 -3.89
CA VAL A 3 -3.75 -4.65 -4.23
C VAL A 3 -3.51 -5.97 -4.95
N LEU A 4 -2.84 -5.89 -6.09
CA LEU A 4 -2.49 -7.03 -6.94
C LEU A 4 -0.98 -7.23 -6.94
N ASP A 5 -0.55 -8.47 -6.77
CA ASP A 5 0.84 -8.90 -6.99
C ASP A 5 0.85 -10.16 -7.86
N GLY A 6 1.64 -10.14 -8.94
CA GLY A 6 1.71 -11.26 -9.89
C GLY A 6 0.37 -11.68 -10.49
N GLY A 7 -0.59 -10.75 -10.63
CA GLY A 7 -1.94 -11.03 -11.12
C GLY A 7 -2.87 -11.70 -10.11
N ARG A 8 -2.49 -11.75 -8.82
CA ARG A 8 -3.31 -12.26 -7.72
C ARG A 8 -3.67 -11.13 -6.76
N ILE A 9 -4.84 -11.22 -6.15
CA ILE A 9 -5.23 -10.31 -5.07
C ILE A 9 -4.47 -10.71 -3.82
N VAL A 10 -3.63 -9.80 -3.32
CA VAL A 10 -2.89 -9.98 -2.06
C VAL A 10 -3.56 -9.24 -0.91
N GLU A 11 -4.24 -8.12 -1.18
CA GLU A 11 -4.99 -7.36 -0.17
C GLU A 11 -6.26 -6.76 -0.75
N PHE A 12 -7.34 -6.76 0.04
CA PHE A 12 -8.60 -6.12 -0.31
C PHE A 12 -9.37 -5.65 0.93
N ASP A 13 -9.39 -4.34 1.19
CA ASP A 13 -10.18 -3.72 2.27
C ASP A 13 -10.29 -2.20 2.04
N SER A 14 -10.88 -1.47 2.99
CA SER A 14 -10.87 -0.01 3.07
C SER A 14 -9.44 0.54 3.30
N PRO A 15 -9.11 1.74 2.81
CA PRO A 15 -7.78 2.33 3.00
C PRO A 15 -7.36 2.41 4.47
N GLN A 16 -8.29 2.75 5.37
CA GLN A 16 -8.00 2.86 6.80
C GLN A 16 -7.56 1.52 7.38
N THR A 17 -8.27 0.44 7.06
CA THR A 17 -7.92 -0.91 7.49
C THR A 17 -6.52 -1.31 7.00
N LEU A 18 -6.23 -1.08 5.72
CA LEU A 18 -4.95 -1.46 5.12
C LEU A 18 -3.77 -0.64 5.67
N LEU A 19 -3.99 0.63 6.00
CA LEU A 19 -2.95 1.51 6.55
C LEU A 19 -2.66 1.26 8.04
N MET A 20 -3.58 0.64 8.78
CA MET A 20 -3.35 0.29 10.19
C MET A 20 -2.28 -0.80 10.34
N ASP A 21 -2.17 -1.69 9.35
CA ASP A 21 -1.09 -2.67 9.26
C ASP A 21 0.09 -2.07 8.49
N ARG A 22 1.17 -1.75 9.21
CA ARG A 22 2.38 -1.19 8.60
C ARG A 22 3.12 -2.19 7.70
N ASP A 23 2.87 -3.48 7.88
CA ASP A 23 3.47 -4.52 7.05
C ASP A 23 2.68 -4.81 5.77
N SER A 24 1.49 -4.20 5.62
CA SER A 24 0.67 -4.33 4.42
C SER A 24 1.38 -3.78 3.17
N ALA A 25 1.12 -4.43 2.04
CA ALA A 25 1.60 -4.00 0.74
C ALA A 25 1.11 -2.58 0.41
N PHE A 26 -0.13 -2.26 0.75
CA PHE A 26 -0.67 -0.92 0.55
C PHE A 26 0.05 0.14 1.39
N ALA A 27 0.33 -0.11 2.68
CA ALA A 27 1.04 0.84 3.54
C ALA A 27 2.45 1.14 3.03
N LYS A 28 3.17 0.10 2.59
CA LYS A 28 4.52 0.23 2.00
C LYS A 28 4.51 1.06 0.71
N MET A 29 3.53 0.84 -0.18
CA MET A 29 3.37 1.64 -1.40
C MET A 29 3.15 3.14 -1.11
N VAL A 30 2.40 3.46 -0.06
CA VAL A 30 2.17 4.85 0.36
C VAL A 30 3.46 5.47 0.91
N GLU A 31 4.19 4.75 1.77
CA GLU A 31 5.48 5.20 2.31
C GLU A 31 6.52 5.46 1.21
N ASP A 32 6.62 4.57 0.22
CA ASP A 32 7.51 4.73 -0.93
C ASP A 32 7.12 5.97 -1.76
N SER A 33 5.82 6.16 -2.01
CA SER A 33 5.31 7.32 -2.77
C SER A 33 5.58 8.65 -2.08
N GLU A 34 5.42 8.70 -0.75
CA GLU A 34 5.77 9.89 0.04
C GLU A 34 7.27 10.17 0.01
N SER A 35 8.09 9.11 0.09
CA SER A 35 9.55 9.22 0.08
C SER A 35 10.06 9.75 -1.26
N GLU A 36 9.50 9.28 -2.37
CA GLU A 36 9.80 9.79 -3.71
C GLU A 36 9.31 11.24 -3.89
N SER A 37 8.11 11.58 -3.39
CA SER A 37 7.58 12.95 -3.45
C SER A 37 8.44 13.96 -2.68
N LYS A 38 9.10 13.54 -1.60
CA LYS A 38 10.03 14.36 -0.82
C LYS A 38 11.41 14.53 -1.48
N ARG A 39 11.73 13.70 -2.47
CA ARG A 39 13.00 13.73 -3.21
C ARG A 39 12.92 14.51 -4.52
N ALA A 40 11.71 14.74 -5.05
CA ALA A 40 11.42 15.55 -6.23
C ALA A 40 11.34 17.05 -5.89
#